data_AF-A0A2K6EF89-F1
#
_entry.id   AF-A0A2K6EF89-F1
#
_cell.length_a   1.000
_cell.length_b   1.000
_cell.length_c   1.000
_cell.angle_alpha   90.00
_cell.angle_beta   90.00
_cell.angle_gamma   90.00
#
_symmetry.space_group_name_H-M   'P 1'
#
loop_
_entity.id
_entity.type
_entity.pdbx_description
1 polymer ?
#
loop_
_entity_poly.entity_id
_entity_poly.type
_entity_poly.pdbx_seq_one_letter_code
_entity_poly.pdbx_strand_id
1 'polypeptide(L)'
;MFPNSILGRPPFAPDHQQHNNFFTLSPALYSHQQLIDAQFNFQNADLSRAVSLQQLTYGNVSPIQTSASPLFRGRKRLSDEKNLPLDSKRQRFHSPHQEPTLINQIVPLSSERRYSMPPLFQTHYVPDVVRCAPPFREIPFLEPREITLPEAKDKVNQKTEARHILTLVHKHFCTRLSGYIERPQLIRAKVPIVKFRDKVSCVEFDLNVNNIVGIRNTFLLRTYAYLENRVRPLVLVIKKWASHHQINDASRGTLNSYSLVLMVLHYLQTLPEPILPSLQKIYPESFSPAIQLHLVHQAPCNVPPYLSNNESNLGELLLGFLKYYATEFDWNSQMISVREAKAIPRPDGIEWRNKYICVEEPFDGTNTARAVHEKQKFDMIKDQFIKSWHRLKNKRDLNSILPLRTAILKR
;
A
#
# COMPACT_ATOMS: atom_id res chain seq x y z
N MET A 1 24.46 15.56 68.25
CA MET A 1 24.18 16.78 69.05
C MET A 1 23.43 17.76 68.15
N PHE A 2 22.40 18.44 68.67
CA PHE A 2 21.88 19.71 68.14
C PHE A 2 22.44 20.86 69.02
N PRO A 3 22.54 22.11 68.53
CA PRO A 3 21.43 23.10 68.62
C PRO A 3 21.14 23.84 67.28
N ASN A 4 19.88 24.12 66.91
CA ASN A 4 19.09 25.38 67.09
C ASN A 4 19.42 26.51 66.07
N SER A 5 18.52 27.37 65.55
CA SER A 5 17.04 27.51 65.45
C SER A 5 16.74 28.55 64.31
N ILE A 6 15.53 28.88 63.80
CA ILE A 6 14.31 29.51 64.40
C ILE A 6 13.09 29.40 63.42
N LEU A 7 11.88 29.66 63.95
CA LEU A 7 10.48 29.63 63.42
C LEU A 7 10.17 30.51 62.16
N GLY A 8 8.99 30.43 61.49
CA GLY A 8 7.78 29.59 61.68
C GLY A 8 6.56 29.95 60.77
N ARG A 9 5.39 29.32 61.00
CA ARG A 9 4.06 29.55 60.33
C ARG A 9 3.06 30.29 61.27
N PRO A 10 1.92 30.85 60.79
CA PRO A 10 0.59 30.15 60.84
C PRO A 10 -0.41 30.64 59.72
N PRO A 11 -1.77 30.46 59.77
CA PRO A 11 -2.66 29.38 60.27
C PRO A 11 -3.72 28.87 59.21
N PHE A 12 -4.68 28.04 59.67
CA PHE A 12 -5.97 27.66 59.03
C PHE A 12 -7.09 27.72 60.12
N ALA A 13 -8.41 27.56 59.91
CA ALA A 13 -9.24 27.23 58.72
C ALA A 13 -10.38 28.29 58.55
N PRO A 14 -11.74 28.07 58.49
CA PRO A 14 -12.62 26.89 58.60
C PRO A 14 -13.57 26.66 57.38
N ASP A 15 -14.63 25.86 57.56
CA ASP A 15 -15.55 25.33 56.53
C ASP A 15 -16.81 26.15 56.22
N HIS A 16 -17.46 25.84 55.08
CA HIS A 16 -18.91 25.58 55.05
C HIS A 16 -19.28 24.53 53.97
N GLN A 17 -20.32 23.74 54.24
CA GLN A 17 -20.73 22.58 53.45
C GLN A 17 -21.85 22.88 52.45
N GLN A 18 -21.93 22.11 51.36
CA GLN A 18 -23.21 21.61 50.85
C GLN A 18 -23.06 20.24 50.15
N HIS A 19 -24.17 19.55 49.91
CA HIS A 19 -24.22 18.08 49.93
C HIS A 19 -24.11 17.36 48.57
N ASN A 20 -23.76 16.07 48.64
CA ASN A 20 -23.70 15.12 47.55
C ASN A 20 -25.02 14.98 46.76
N ASN A 21 -24.89 14.56 45.49
CA ASN A 21 -25.63 13.39 45.02
C ASN A 21 -24.86 12.67 43.89
N PHE A 22 -24.29 11.50 44.21
CA PHE A 22 -23.75 10.59 43.22
C PHE A 22 -24.87 9.70 42.67
N PHE A 23 -25.09 9.71 41.35
CA PHE A 23 -25.74 8.60 40.66
C PHE A 23 -24.70 7.76 39.94
N THR A 24 -24.50 6.54 40.42
CA THR A 24 -23.66 5.53 39.77
C THR A 24 -24.37 4.97 38.54
N LEU A 25 -23.77 5.14 37.37
CA LEU A 25 -24.13 4.41 36.16
C LEU A 25 -22.94 3.51 35.75
N SER A 26 -23.16 2.20 35.81
CA SER A 26 -22.15 1.20 35.49
C SER A 26 -21.79 1.22 34.00
N PRO A 27 -20.50 0.99 33.64
CA PRO A 27 -20.13 0.73 32.25
C PRO A 27 -20.80 -0.56 31.76
N ALA A 28 -21.69 -0.46 30.78
CA ALA A 28 -22.28 -1.63 30.15
C ALA A 28 -21.21 -2.40 29.34
N LEU A 29 -21.01 -3.67 29.67
CA LEU A 29 -20.13 -4.58 28.93
C LEU A 29 -20.72 -4.88 27.55
N TYR A 30 -20.40 -4.06 26.55
CA TYR A 30 -20.72 -4.35 25.16
C TYR A 30 -19.89 -5.55 24.67
N SER A 31 -20.57 -6.69 24.52
CA SER A 31 -19.97 -7.95 24.10
C SER A 31 -19.30 -7.82 22.72
N HIS A 32 -18.12 -8.45 22.56
CA HIS A 32 -17.19 -8.19 21.47
C HIS A 32 -17.61 -8.76 20.08
N GLN A 33 -18.89 -9.05 19.88
CA GLN A 33 -19.42 -9.87 18.78
C GLN A 33 -20.05 -9.06 17.61
N GLN A 34 -20.44 -7.79 17.82
CA GLN A 34 -21.22 -7.01 16.83
C GLN A 34 -20.37 -6.10 15.91
N LEU A 35 -19.10 -6.42 15.68
CA LEU A 35 -18.20 -5.64 14.81
C LEU A 35 -17.72 -6.39 13.55
N ILE A 36 -18.47 -7.41 13.11
CA ILE A 36 -18.15 -8.22 11.93
C ILE A 36 -19.14 -8.00 10.77
N ASP A 37 -20.45 -7.83 11.03
CA ASP A 37 -21.49 -7.77 9.98
C ASP A 37 -21.72 -6.37 9.37
N ALA A 38 -20.63 -5.67 9.05
CA ALA A 38 -20.65 -4.51 8.16
C ALA A 38 -20.40 -4.94 6.69
N GLN A 39 -21.21 -5.89 6.18
CA GLN A 39 -21.08 -6.39 4.82
C GLN A 39 -21.49 -5.31 3.79
N PHE A 40 -20.67 -5.13 2.74
CA PHE A 40 -20.87 -4.09 1.73
C PHE A 40 -22.02 -4.43 0.75
N ASN A 41 -23.25 -4.11 1.13
CA ASN A 41 -24.38 -4.06 0.20
C ASN A 41 -24.25 -2.86 -0.74
N PHE A 42 -23.98 -3.13 -2.02
CA PHE A 42 -24.18 -2.17 -3.10
C PHE A 42 -25.62 -2.24 -3.59
N GLN A 43 -26.43 -1.24 -3.27
CA GLN A 43 -27.69 -1.00 -3.97
C GLN A 43 -27.82 0.47 -4.38
N ASN A 44 -28.24 0.63 -5.63
CA ASN A 44 -28.53 1.81 -6.43
C ASN A 44 -28.71 3.14 -5.69
N ALA A 45 -27.89 4.13 -6.07
CA ALA A 45 -28.24 5.54 -6.02
C ALA A 45 -28.30 6.06 -7.46
N ASP A 46 -29.50 6.35 -7.96
CA ASP A 46 -29.70 6.85 -9.33
C ASP A 46 -29.17 8.29 -9.48
N LEU A 47 -28.09 8.45 -10.26
CA LEU A 47 -27.55 9.74 -10.67
C LEU A 47 -28.14 10.21 -12.02
N SER A 48 -29.47 10.20 -12.10
CA SER A 48 -30.24 10.73 -13.25
C SER A 48 -30.96 12.02 -12.89
N ARG A 49 -30.22 13.13 -12.74
CA ARG A 49 -30.83 14.47 -12.71
C ARG A 49 -29.95 15.49 -13.43
N ALA A 50 -30.34 15.81 -14.66
CA ALA A 50 -29.67 16.82 -15.47
C ALA A 50 -29.94 18.23 -14.91
N VAL A 51 -28.92 19.08 -14.90
CA VAL A 51 -29.05 20.53 -14.77
C VAL A 51 -28.43 21.14 -16.02
N SER A 52 -29.25 21.84 -16.80
CA SER A 52 -28.79 22.59 -17.96
C SER A 52 -28.12 23.88 -17.50
N LEU A 53 -26.94 24.20 -18.05
CA LEU A 53 -26.32 25.51 -17.94
C LEU A 53 -25.97 26.02 -19.33
N GLN A 54 -26.24 27.30 -19.56
CA GLN A 54 -26.34 27.90 -20.89
C GLN A 54 -24.97 28.35 -21.44
N GLN A 55 -24.94 28.58 -22.75
CA GLN A 55 -23.81 29.21 -23.43
C GLN A 55 -23.66 30.68 -22.98
N LEU A 56 -22.42 31.13 -22.78
CA LEU A 56 -22.05 32.54 -22.88
C LEU A 56 -20.86 32.67 -23.83
N THR A 57 -20.96 33.64 -24.74
CA THR A 57 -19.98 33.98 -25.77
C THR A 57 -19.38 35.37 -25.52
N TYR A 58 -18.57 35.87 -26.48
CA TYR A 58 -17.70 37.06 -26.42
C TYR A 58 -16.35 36.83 -25.72
N GLY A 59 -15.21 37.28 -26.28
CA GLY A 59 -15.03 37.96 -27.58
C GLY A 59 -13.57 38.00 -28.05
N ASN A 60 -13.36 38.25 -29.36
CA ASN A 60 -12.05 38.24 -30.02
C ASN A 60 -11.33 39.60 -29.94
N VAL A 61 -10.01 39.59 -29.72
CA VAL A 61 -9.06 40.64 -30.17
C VAL A 61 -7.72 40.01 -30.58
N SER A 62 -7.06 40.55 -31.61
CA SER A 62 -5.74 40.17 -32.17
C SER A 62 -5.33 41.21 -33.23
N PRO A 63 -4.09 41.25 -33.78
CA PRO A 63 -2.74 40.96 -33.22
C PRO A 63 -1.71 42.08 -33.55
N ILE A 64 -0.44 41.95 -33.11
CA ILE A 64 0.81 42.59 -33.63
C ILE A 64 1.98 41.82 -32.98
N GLN A 65 2.91 41.12 -33.66
CA GLN A 65 3.97 41.46 -34.64
C GLN A 65 5.35 41.84 -34.05
N THR A 66 6.34 40.92 -34.22
CA THR A 66 7.81 41.09 -34.37
C THR A 66 8.61 41.86 -33.29
N SER A 67 9.83 41.44 -32.88
CA SER A 67 11.02 41.35 -33.74
C SER A 67 12.26 40.68 -33.12
N ALA A 68 13.20 40.26 -33.99
CA ALA A 68 14.67 40.19 -33.84
C ALA A 68 15.35 39.25 -32.80
N SER A 69 16.34 38.50 -33.31
CA SER A 69 17.41 37.82 -32.57
C SER A 69 18.78 38.45 -32.91
N PRO A 70 19.84 38.16 -32.14
CA PRO A 70 21.19 38.11 -32.71
C PRO A 70 21.85 36.72 -32.57
N LEU A 71 22.72 36.37 -33.52
CA LEU A 71 23.55 35.16 -33.49
C LEU A 71 24.85 35.43 -32.72
N PHE A 72 25.48 34.39 -32.13
CA PHE A 72 26.96 34.29 -32.16
C PHE A 72 27.50 32.85 -32.19
N ARG A 73 27.95 32.46 -33.40
CA ARG A 73 29.15 31.66 -33.73
C ARG A 73 29.59 30.52 -32.78
N GLY A 74 29.25 29.28 -33.14
CA GLY A 74 29.68 28.07 -32.41
C GLY A 74 31.11 27.57 -32.72
N ARG A 75 31.44 26.34 -32.28
CA ARG A 75 32.71 25.66 -32.58
C ARG A 75 32.51 24.14 -32.74
N LYS A 76 32.86 23.58 -33.91
CA LYS A 76 32.99 22.12 -34.12
C LYS A 76 34.29 21.59 -33.49
N ARG A 77 34.30 20.30 -33.12
CA ARG A 77 35.44 19.40 -33.31
C ARG A 77 34.91 18.06 -33.85
N LEU A 78 35.75 17.34 -34.60
CA LEU A 78 35.42 16.05 -35.20
C LEU A 78 35.91 14.89 -34.31
N SER A 79 35.48 13.70 -34.70
CA SER A 79 36.03 12.39 -34.35
C SER A 79 37.52 12.22 -34.68
N ASP A 80 38.14 11.19 -34.12
CA ASP A 80 38.94 10.23 -34.90
C ASP A 80 38.93 8.85 -34.21
N GLU A 81 39.14 7.79 -34.99
CA GLU A 81 39.10 6.38 -34.54
C GLU A 81 40.51 5.82 -34.24
N LYS A 82 40.57 4.67 -33.52
CA LYS A 82 41.49 3.56 -33.88
C LYS A 82 41.22 2.23 -33.16
N ASN A 83 40.77 1.27 -33.98
CA ASN A 83 41.15 -0.16 -34.04
C ASN A 83 40.78 -1.18 -32.94
N LEU A 84 40.40 -2.35 -33.47
CA LEU A 84 40.07 -3.66 -32.90
C LEU A 84 41.33 -4.54 -32.68
N PRO A 85 41.24 -5.82 -32.25
CA PRO A 85 40.22 -6.52 -31.44
C PRO A 85 40.83 -7.33 -30.26
N LEU A 86 39.98 -8.01 -29.46
CA LEU A 86 40.31 -9.36 -28.96
C LEU A 86 39.04 -10.23 -28.84
N ASP A 87 39.16 -11.53 -29.15
CA ASP A 87 38.04 -12.48 -29.23
C ASP A 87 38.01 -13.44 -28.02
N SER A 88 36.82 -13.81 -27.55
CA SER A 88 36.57 -14.89 -26.58
C SER A 88 35.10 -15.31 -26.53
N LYS A 89 34.68 -16.10 -27.53
CA LYS A 89 33.75 -17.25 -27.42
C LYS A 89 32.57 -17.14 -26.42
N ARG A 90 31.38 -16.80 -26.92
CA ARG A 90 30.10 -17.21 -26.30
C ARG A 90 29.72 -18.61 -26.77
N GLN A 91 29.48 -19.55 -25.85
CA GLN A 91 28.67 -20.73 -26.16
C GLN A 91 27.18 -20.41 -26.03
N ARG A 92 26.38 -20.83 -27.01
CA ARG A 92 24.91 -20.91 -26.91
C ARG A 92 24.53 -22.38 -26.85
N PHE A 93 23.69 -22.77 -25.92
CA PHE A 93 22.96 -24.04 -26.01
C PHE A 93 21.63 -23.80 -26.72
N HIS A 94 21.41 -24.51 -27.82
CA HIS A 94 20.11 -24.60 -28.47
C HIS A 94 19.31 -25.76 -27.86
N SER A 95 18.01 -25.55 -27.63
CA SER A 95 17.06 -26.63 -27.36
C SER A 95 16.41 -27.04 -28.69
N PRO A 96 16.23 -28.34 -28.98
CA PRO A 96 15.59 -28.78 -30.22
C PRO A 96 14.08 -28.47 -30.19
N HIS A 97 13.54 -28.08 -31.35
CA HIS A 97 12.11 -28.12 -31.62
C HIS A 97 11.67 -29.54 -32.02
N GLN A 98 10.39 -29.84 -31.83
CA GLN A 98 9.69 -30.93 -32.54
C GLN A 98 8.43 -30.34 -33.17
N GLU A 99 8.16 -30.70 -34.42
CA GLU A 99 6.92 -30.34 -35.14
C GLU A 99 5.90 -31.49 -35.08
N PRO A 100 4.59 -31.21 -35.23
CA PRO A 100 3.54 -32.22 -35.13
C PRO A 100 3.30 -32.95 -36.47
N THR A 101 3.13 -34.27 -36.41
CA THR A 101 2.75 -35.08 -37.58
C THR A 101 1.21 -35.18 -37.71
N LEU A 102 0.69 -34.86 -38.90
CA LEU A 102 -0.72 -35.04 -39.27
C LEU A 102 -1.00 -36.47 -39.75
N ILE A 103 -2.02 -37.13 -39.18
CA ILE A 103 -2.73 -38.25 -39.82
C ILE A 103 -4.23 -38.09 -39.59
N ASN A 104 -5.01 -38.09 -40.67
CA ASN A 104 -6.48 -38.11 -40.66
C ASN A 104 -6.99 -39.55 -40.75
N GLN A 105 -7.94 -39.95 -39.89
CA GLN A 105 -8.95 -40.99 -40.18
C GLN A 105 -10.30 -40.59 -39.53
N ILE A 106 -11.41 -41.17 -40.00
CA ILE A 106 -12.75 -40.57 -39.96
C ILE A 106 -13.85 -41.59 -39.58
N VAL A 107 -14.66 -41.28 -38.54
CA VAL A 107 -16.05 -41.77 -38.29
C VAL A 107 -16.19 -43.28 -37.92
N PRO A 108 -17.25 -43.77 -37.20
CA PRO A 108 -18.55 -43.14 -36.82
C PRO A 108 -18.87 -43.02 -35.30
N LEU A 109 -20.09 -42.51 -35.03
CA LEU A 109 -20.71 -42.26 -33.71
C LEU A 109 -21.22 -43.53 -33.02
N SER A 110 -21.44 -43.47 -31.69
CA SER A 110 -22.66 -44.06 -31.08
C SER A 110 -23.04 -43.46 -29.70
N SER A 111 -24.35 -43.45 -29.44
CA SER A 111 -25.06 -43.38 -28.14
C SER A 111 -24.86 -42.19 -27.18
N GLU A 112 -25.99 -41.56 -26.87
CA GLU A 112 -26.22 -40.58 -25.80
C GLU A 112 -26.07 -41.18 -24.39
N ARG A 113 -25.76 -40.34 -23.39
CA ARG A 113 -26.49 -40.37 -22.10
C ARG A 113 -26.77 -38.95 -21.61
N ARG A 114 -28.07 -38.61 -21.51
CA ARG A 114 -28.57 -37.40 -20.88
C ARG A 114 -28.80 -37.69 -19.39
N TYR A 115 -28.42 -36.78 -18.49
CA TYR A 115 -28.98 -36.75 -17.13
C TYR A 115 -29.40 -35.32 -16.81
N SER A 116 -30.71 -35.10 -16.83
CA SER A 116 -31.35 -33.84 -16.43
C SER A 116 -31.60 -33.85 -14.92
N MET A 117 -31.29 -32.75 -14.25
CA MET A 117 -31.75 -32.48 -12.88
C MET A 117 -32.93 -31.49 -12.92
N PRO A 118 -34.05 -31.74 -12.22
CA PRO A 118 -35.19 -30.83 -12.18
C PRO A 118 -34.98 -29.68 -11.19
N PRO A 119 -35.59 -28.50 -11.42
CA PRO A 119 -35.63 -27.44 -10.43
C PRO A 119 -36.74 -27.70 -9.39
N LEU A 120 -36.39 -27.66 -8.11
CA LEU A 120 -37.38 -27.64 -7.02
C LEU A 120 -37.11 -26.46 -6.09
N PHE A 121 -38.00 -25.46 -6.15
CA PHE A 121 -38.15 -24.45 -5.12
C PHE A 121 -38.84 -25.08 -3.91
N GLN A 122 -38.14 -25.21 -2.78
CA GLN A 122 -38.79 -25.45 -1.48
C GLN A 122 -38.16 -24.55 -0.40
N THR A 123 -38.98 -23.63 0.09
CA THR A 123 -38.70 -22.80 1.28
C THR A 123 -38.40 -23.68 2.48
N HIS A 124 -37.19 -23.56 3.04
CA HIS A 124 -36.83 -24.31 4.25
C HIS A 124 -36.98 -23.44 5.50
N TYR A 125 -37.82 -23.94 6.40
CA TYR A 125 -38.15 -23.40 7.71
C TYR A 125 -36.92 -23.38 8.63
N VAL A 126 -36.71 -22.28 9.37
CA VAL A 126 -35.61 -22.15 10.35
C VAL A 126 -36.16 -22.47 11.75
N PRO A 127 -35.68 -23.53 12.44
CA PRO A 127 -36.04 -23.78 13.84
C PRO A 127 -35.19 -22.92 14.78
N ASP A 128 -35.84 -22.25 15.75
CA ASP A 128 -35.13 -21.64 16.87
C ASP A 128 -34.47 -22.71 17.76
N VAL A 129 -33.16 -22.60 17.98
CA VAL A 129 -32.40 -23.46 18.90
C VAL A 129 -31.80 -22.65 20.04
N VAL A 130 -32.67 -22.00 20.81
CA VAL A 130 -32.31 -21.33 22.07
C VAL A 130 -32.44 -22.32 23.24
N ARG A 131 -31.42 -23.18 23.45
CA ARG A 131 -31.05 -23.78 24.76
C ARG A 131 -29.82 -24.68 24.69
N CYS A 132 -29.27 -24.99 25.87
CA CYS A 132 -28.25 -26.03 26.13
C CYS A 132 -26.81 -25.76 25.62
N ALA A 133 -26.25 -24.60 25.95
CA ALA A 133 -24.81 -24.49 26.23
C ALA A 133 -24.56 -24.79 27.73
N PRO A 134 -23.57 -25.63 28.10
CA PRO A 134 -23.20 -25.83 29.50
C PRO A 134 -22.45 -24.59 30.05
N PRO A 135 -22.54 -24.29 31.36
CA PRO A 135 -21.81 -23.17 31.95
C PRO A 135 -20.30 -23.39 31.86
N PHE A 136 -19.59 -22.38 31.36
CA PHE A 136 -18.12 -22.36 31.41
C PHE A 136 -17.66 -22.44 32.87
N ARG A 137 -16.87 -23.46 33.21
CA ARG A 137 -16.10 -23.45 34.45
C ARG A 137 -14.89 -22.54 34.24
N GLU A 138 -14.81 -21.49 35.03
CA GLU A 138 -13.63 -20.62 35.07
C GLU A 138 -12.42 -21.45 35.52
N ILE A 139 -11.48 -21.66 34.59
CA ILE A 139 -10.14 -22.11 34.93
C ILE A 139 -9.43 -20.87 35.49
N PRO A 140 -8.86 -20.90 36.71
CA PRO A 140 -8.11 -19.76 37.23
C PRO A 140 -7.01 -19.37 36.25
N PHE A 141 -7.05 -18.12 35.76
CA PHE A 141 -5.97 -17.57 34.97
C PHE A 141 -4.72 -17.51 35.84
N LEU A 142 -3.76 -18.42 35.58
CA LEU A 142 -2.40 -18.28 36.07
C LEU A 142 -1.88 -16.91 35.61
N GLU A 143 -1.42 -16.10 36.55
CA GLU A 143 -0.90 -14.77 36.24
C GLU A 143 0.18 -14.85 35.15
N PRO A 144 0.21 -13.88 34.21
CA PRO A 144 1.28 -13.81 33.23
C PRO A 144 2.62 -13.59 33.94
N ARG A 145 3.37 -14.68 34.16
CA ARG A 145 4.78 -14.59 34.54
C ARG A 145 5.49 -13.84 33.42
N GLU A 146 5.96 -12.63 33.72
CA GLU A 146 6.89 -11.90 32.88
C GLU A 146 8.21 -12.68 32.81
N ILE A 147 8.26 -13.66 31.90
CA ILE A 147 9.50 -14.22 31.42
C ILE A 147 10.12 -13.13 30.55
N THR A 148 10.90 -12.25 31.19
CA THR A 148 11.75 -11.28 30.51
C THR A 148 12.83 -12.03 29.75
N LEU A 149 12.45 -12.55 28.58
CA LEU A 149 13.38 -13.08 27.59
C LEU A 149 14.43 -12.00 27.35
N PRO A 150 15.73 -12.31 27.46
CA PRO A 150 16.76 -11.31 27.26
C PRO A 150 16.62 -10.74 25.85
N GLU A 151 16.40 -9.43 25.73
CA GLU A 151 16.31 -8.77 24.44
C GLU A 151 17.58 -9.07 23.64
N ALA A 152 17.41 -9.77 22.52
CA ALA A 152 18.50 -10.04 21.60
C ALA A 152 18.97 -8.70 21.01
N LYS A 153 20.05 -8.16 21.57
CA LYS A 153 20.63 -6.85 21.19
C LYS A 153 21.02 -6.81 19.71
N ASP A 154 21.28 -7.96 19.11
CA ASP A 154 21.57 -8.13 17.70
C ASP A 154 20.28 -8.21 16.86
N LYS A 155 20.15 -7.30 15.89
CA LYS A 155 19.05 -7.34 14.91
C LYS A 155 19.16 -8.60 14.05
N VAL A 156 18.20 -9.52 14.22
CA VAL A 156 18.11 -10.81 13.52
C VAL A 156 18.50 -10.71 12.05
N ASN A 157 19.48 -11.53 11.65
CA ASN A 157 20.10 -11.39 10.35
C ASN A 157 19.21 -11.96 9.23
N GLN A 158 18.62 -11.04 8.45
CA GLN A 158 17.70 -11.34 7.35
C GLN A 158 18.27 -12.27 6.26
N LYS A 159 19.59 -12.38 6.12
CA LYS A 159 20.23 -13.24 5.11
C LYS A 159 20.48 -14.67 5.59
N THR A 160 20.68 -14.88 6.89
CA THR A 160 21.10 -16.16 7.48
C THR A 160 20.04 -16.72 8.42
N GLU A 161 19.83 -16.06 9.56
CA GLU A 161 18.97 -16.51 10.66
C GLU A 161 17.49 -16.51 10.28
N ALA A 162 16.96 -15.38 9.77
CA ALA A 162 15.56 -15.31 9.33
C ALA A 162 15.27 -16.34 8.21
N ARG A 163 16.25 -16.58 7.33
CA ARG A 163 16.19 -17.59 6.27
C ARG A 163 16.23 -19.03 6.82
N HIS A 164 16.99 -19.29 7.89
CA HIS A 164 17.00 -20.58 8.58
C HIS A 164 15.62 -20.85 9.21
N ILE A 165 15.08 -19.87 9.96
CA ILE A 165 13.74 -19.96 10.56
C ILE A 165 12.67 -20.18 9.47
N LEU A 166 12.69 -19.41 8.37
CA LEU A 166 11.78 -19.61 7.23
C LEU A 166 11.91 -21.00 6.58
N THR A 167 13.11 -21.61 6.62
CA THR A 167 13.31 -22.99 6.12
C THR A 167 12.69 -24.03 7.07
N LEU A 168 12.75 -23.81 8.39
CA LEU A 168 12.06 -24.63 9.38
C LEU A 168 10.53 -24.49 9.28
N VAL A 169 10.02 -23.26 9.15
CA VAL A 169 8.58 -22.97 8.93
C VAL A 169 8.09 -23.61 7.64
N HIS A 170 8.85 -23.47 6.54
CA HIS A 170 8.54 -24.14 5.25
C HIS A 170 8.46 -25.66 5.40
N LYS A 171 9.45 -26.29 6.07
CA LYS A 171 9.43 -27.73 6.36
C LYS A 171 8.21 -28.12 7.20
N HIS A 172 7.84 -27.33 8.19
CA HIS A 172 6.65 -27.57 9.03
C HIS A 172 5.36 -27.47 8.21
N PHE A 173 5.23 -26.48 7.32
CA PHE A 173 4.08 -26.34 6.41
C PHE A 173 3.94 -27.57 5.50
N CYS A 174 5.04 -28.03 4.89
CA CYS A 174 5.06 -29.23 4.05
C CYS A 174 4.71 -30.53 4.79
N THR A 175 5.13 -30.68 6.06
CA THR A 175 5.11 -31.98 6.77
C THR A 175 4.02 -32.13 7.83
N ARG A 176 3.50 -31.02 8.39
CA ARG A 176 2.49 -31.04 9.46
C ARG A 176 1.19 -30.35 9.06
N LEU A 177 1.24 -29.30 8.24
CA LEU A 177 0.08 -28.45 7.96
C LEU A 177 -0.48 -28.60 6.53
N SER A 178 0.06 -29.52 5.72
CA SER A 178 -0.34 -29.79 4.33
C SER A 178 -1.81 -30.20 4.15
N GLY A 179 -2.49 -30.58 5.24
CA GLY A 179 -3.94 -30.75 5.31
C GLY A 179 -4.71 -29.49 4.89
N TYR A 180 -4.27 -28.30 5.31
CA TYR A 180 -4.92 -27.02 4.99
C TYR A 180 -4.02 -25.96 4.34
N ILE A 181 -2.69 -26.14 4.34
CA ILE A 181 -1.74 -25.28 3.62
C ILE A 181 -1.42 -25.88 2.24
N GLU A 182 -1.68 -25.11 1.19
CA GLU A 182 -1.34 -25.43 -0.20
C GLU A 182 -0.03 -24.79 -0.66
N ARG A 183 0.73 -25.56 -1.45
CA ARG A 183 1.86 -25.12 -2.28
C ARG A 183 2.85 -24.17 -1.56
N PRO A 184 3.30 -24.46 -0.32
CA PRO A 184 4.24 -23.61 0.38
C PRO A 184 5.58 -23.55 -0.39
N GLN A 185 6.03 -22.33 -0.70
CA GLN A 185 7.20 -22.05 -1.54
C GLN A 185 8.10 -21.01 -0.87
N LEU A 186 9.36 -21.39 -0.59
CA LEU A 186 10.38 -20.46 -0.08
C LEU A 186 10.95 -19.60 -1.23
N ILE A 187 10.62 -18.32 -1.25
CA ILE A 187 11.04 -17.35 -2.27
C ILE A 187 12.25 -16.55 -1.76
N ARG A 188 13.28 -16.42 -2.61
CA ARG A 188 14.52 -15.68 -2.31
C ARG A 188 14.42 -14.25 -2.84
N ALA A 189 14.38 -13.27 -1.94
CA ALA A 189 14.38 -11.83 -2.23
C ALA A 189 15.16 -11.05 -1.14
N LYS A 190 15.22 -9.70 -1.20
CA LYS A 190 15.89 -8.87 -0.14
C LYS A 190 15.30 -9.13 1.25
N VAL A 191 13.99 -9.36 1.32
CA VAL A 191 13.31 -9.97 2.47
C VAL A 191 12.85 -11.35 1.98
N PRO A 192 13.42 -12.46 2.46
CA PRO A 192 12.97 -13.79 2.11
C PRO A 192 11.55 -14.04 2.65
N ILE A 193 10.74 -14.80 1.90
CA ILE A 193 9.36 -15.15 2.29
C ILE A 193 9.04 -16.61 2.03
N VAL A 194 8.10 -17.17 2.78
CA VAL A 194 7.35 -18.37 2.38
C VAL A 194 6.01 -17.90 1.84
N LYS A 195 5.78 -18.07 0.53
CA LYS A 195 4.46 -17.91 -0.06
C LYS A 195 3.68 -19.22 0.08
N PHE A 196 2.40 -19.15 0.40
CA PHE A 196 1.50 -20.31 0.44
C PHE A 196 0.05 -19.88 0.17
N ARG A 197 -0.86 -20.84 0.07
CA ARG A 197 -2.31 -20.59 0.06
C ARG A 197 -2.97 -21.37 1.20
N ASP A 198 -3.92 -20.75 1.88
CA ASP A 198 -4.78 -21.44 2.84
C ASP A 198 -6.01 -22.00 2.12
N LYS A 199 -6.36 -23.27 2.38
CA LYS A 199 -7.57 -23.90 1.84
C LYS A 199 -8.84 -23.36 2.48
N VAL A 200 -8.80 -22.95 3.77
CA VAL A 200 -10.00 -22.58 4.53
C VAL A 200 -10.55 -21.23 4.07
N SER A 201 -9.71 -20.20 4.07
CA SER A 201 -10.04 -18.86 3.56
C SER A 201 -9.89 -18.73 2.04
N CYS A 202 -9.29 -19.71 1.36
CA CYS A 202 -8.90 -19.67 -0.05
C CYS A 202 -7.84 -18.60 -0.44
N VAL A 203 -7.28 -17.88 0.53
CA VAL A 203 -6.38 -16.71 0.36
C VAL A 203 -4.90 -17.13 0.19
N GLU A 204 -4.16 -16.38 -0.66
CA GLU A 204 -2.69 -16.45 -0.73
C GLU A 204 -2.03 -15.58 0.36
N PHE A 205 -0.99 -16.11 1.00
CA PHE A 205 -0.23 -15.46 2.07
C PHE A 205 1.28 -15.45 1.78
N ASP A 206 1.94 -14.32 2.07
CA ASP A 206 3.39 -14.15 2.02
C ASP A 206 3.94 -13.94 3.45
N LEU A 207 4.53 -14.98 4.05
CA LEU A 207 5.09 -14.93 5.41
C LEU A 207 6.58 -14.59 5.38
N ASN A 208 7.00 -13.58 6.14
CA ASN A 208 8.39 -13.24 6.41
C ASN A 208 8.74 -13.48 7.90
N VAL A 209 10.02 -13.41 8.25
CA VAL A 209 10.49 -13.46 9.65
C VAL A 209 11.21 -12.16 10.00
N ASN A 210 10.81 -11.54 11.10
CA ASN A 210 11.46 -10.40 11.76
C ASN A 210 11.70 -9.14 10.90
N ASN A 211 10.92 -8.92 9.83
CA ASN A 211 10.89 -7.64 9.11
C ASN A 211 9.99 -6.62 9.85
N ILE A 212 10.42 -6.20 11.05
CA ILE A 212 9.62 -5.39 11.99
C ILE A 212 9.17 -4.03 11.42
N VAL A 213 9.89 -3.49 10.45
CA VAL A 213 9.56 -2.26 9.72
C VAL A 213 8.22 -2.40 8.97
N GLY A 214 7.88 -3.61 8.50
CA GLY A 214 6.58 -3.90 7.89
C GLY A 214 5.42 -3.66 8.86
N ILE A 215 5.56 -4.01 10.14
CA ILE A 215 4.53 -3.82 11.17
C ILE A 215 4.30 -2.32 11.41
N ARG A 216 5.39 -1.55 11.58
CA ARG A 216 5.30 -0.09 11.79
C ARG A 216 4.65 0.63 10.61
N ASN A 217 5.00 0.24 9.39
CA ASN A 217 4.36 0.73 8.18
C ASN A 217 2.87 0.40 8.09
N THR A 218 2.46 -0.83 8.43
CA THR A 218 1.05 -1.24 8.36
C THR A 218 0.16 -0.27 9.15
N PHE A 219 0.60 0.20 10.32
CA PHE A 219 -0.17 1.14 11.12
C PHE A 219 -0.02 2.61 10.68
N LEU A 220 1.17 3.07 10.27
CA LEU A 220 1.33 4.41 9.66
C LEU A 220 0.45 4.58 8.40
N LEU A 221 0.48 3.58 7.50
CA LEU A 221 -0.36 3.53 6.31
C LEU A 221 -1.85 3.40 6.66
N ARG A 222 -2.20 2.67 7.72
CA ARG A 222 -3.59 2.59 8.20
C ARG A 222 -4.08 3.95 8.67
N THR A 223 -3.31 4.69 9.47
CA THR A 223 -3.70 6.04 9.90
C THR A 223 -3.91 6.94 8.68
N TYR A 224 -2.94 7.04 7.76
CA TYR A 224 -3.10 7.81 6.52
C TYR A 224 -4.34 7.40 5.70
N ALA A 225 -4.66 6.10 5.63
CA ALA A 225 -5.81 5.60 4.88
C ALA A 225 -7.18 5.94 5.49
N TYR A 226 -7.25 6.30 6.78
CA TYR A 226 -8.49 6.73 7.45
C TYR A 226 -8.48 8.20 7.87
N LEU A 227 -7.36 8.91 7.68
CA LEU A 227 -7.20 10.32 8.04
C LEU A 227 -8.09 11.25 7.20
N GLU A 228 -8.33 10.88 5.93
CA GLU A 228 -9.10 11.65 4.95
C GLU A 228 -9.79 10.69 3.95
N ASN A 229 -10.99 11.02 3.46
CA ASN A 229 -11.87 10.06 2.79
C ASN A 229 -11.56 9.77 1.31
N ARG A 230 -10.85 10.66 0.59
CA ARG A 230 -10.44 10.49 -0.82
C ARG A 230 -9.20 9.58 -0.96
N VAL A 231 -8.38 9.46 0.08
CA VAL A 231 -7.15 8.64 0.09
C VAL A 231 -7.40 7.19 -0.36
N ARG A 232 -8.34 6.49 0.27
CA ARG A 232 -8.60 5.06 -0.01
C ARG A 232 -9.12 4.80 -1.44
N PRO A 233 -10.14 5.52 -1.95
CA PRO A 233 -10.56 5.42 -3.35
C PRO A 233 -9.43 5.73 -4.35
N LEU A 234 -8.66 6.81 -4.11
CA LEU A 234 -7.58 7.24 -5.00
C LEU A 234 -6.45 6.20 -5.08
N VAL A 235 -5.99 5.70 -3.92
CA VAL A 235 -5.02 4.59 -3.84
C VAL A 235 -5.53 3.33 -4.54
N LEU A 236 -6.82 2.98 -4.39
CA LEU A 236 -7.40 1.78 -4.98
C LEU A 236 -7.42 1.85 -6.51
N VAL A 237 -7.90 2.96 -7.09
CA VAL A 237 -7.97 3.13 -8.55
C VAL A 237 -6.57 3.20 -9.17
N ILE A 238 -5.62 3.88 -8.51
CA ILE A 238 -4.22 3.95 -8.96
C ILE A 238 -3.54 2.58 -8.91
N LYS A 239 -3.74 1.79 -7.86
CA LYS A 239 -3.20 0.41 -7.79
C LYS A 239 -3.78 -0.51 -8.85
N LYS A 240 -5.08 -0.39 -9.17
CA LYS A 240 -5.75 -1.15 -10.24
C LYS A 240 -5.27 -0.70 -11.64
N TRP A 241 -5.13 0.61 -11.88
CA TRP A 241 -4.54 1.20 -13.09
C TRP A 241 -3.10 0.69 -13.33
N ALA A 242 -2.23 0.83 -12.33
CA ALA A 242 -0.83 0.42 -12.42
C ALA A 242 -0.67 -1.11 -12.60
N SER A 243 -1.58 -1.90 -12.02
CA SER A 243 -1.64 -3.35 -12.22
C SER A 243 -2.11 -3.73 -13.64
N HIS A 244 -3.15 -3.06 -14.16
CA HIS A 244 -3.64 -3.29 -15.52
C HIS A 244 -2.57 -3.01 -16.58
N HIS A 245 -1.77 -1.95 -16.40
CA HIS A 245 -0.66 -1.62 -17.31
C HIS A 245 0.67 -2.31 -16.97
N GLN A 246 0.67 -3.33 -16.11
CA GLN A 246 1.85 -4.14 -15.74
C GLN A 246 3.05 -3.34 -15.16
N ILE A 247 2.79 -2.19 -14.51
CA ILE A 247 3.79 -1.35 -13.83
C ILE A 247 3.74 -1.44 -12.29
N ASN A 248 2.98 -2.39 -11.75
CA ASN A 248 2.81 -2.67 -10.32
C ASN A 248 3.26 -4.12 -9.97
N ASP A 249 4.46 -4.49 -10.38
CA ASP A 249 5.12 -5.75 -10.06
C ASP A 249 6.65 -5.57 -9.96
N ALA A 250 7.17 -5.60 -8.73
CA ALA A 250 8.60 -5.50 -8.46
C ALA A 250 9.40 -6.78 -8.74
N SER A 251 8.76 -7.95 -8.86
CA SER A 251 9.44 -9.17 -9.33
C SER A 251 9.80 -9.06 -10.82
N ARG A 252 9.03 -8.25 -11.57
CA ARG A 252 9.24 -7.92 -12.99
C ARG A 252 9.98 -6.59 -13.21
N GLY A 253 10.62 -6.04 -12.18
CA GLY A 253 11.46 -4.83 -12.25
C GLY A 253 10.68 -3.50 -12.33
N THR A 254 9.40 -3.49 -11.95
CA THR A 254 8.57 -2.26 -11.94
C THR A 254 8.28 -1.80 -10.49
N LEU A 255 7.35 -0.86 -10.30
CA LEU A 255 6.99 -0.39 -8.95
C LEU A 255 6.35 -1.52 -8.15
N ASN A 256 6.56 -1.55 -6.84
CA ASN A 256 5.75 -2.34 -5.94
C ASN A 256 4.56 -1.50 -5.43
N SER A 257 3.54 -2.20 -4.93
CA SER A 257 2.33 -1.56 -4.39
C SER A 257 2.56 -0.68 -3.16
N TYR A 258 3.68 -0.79 -2.44
CA TYR A 258 3.99 0.08 -1.30
C TYR A 258 4.61 1.41 -1.77
N SER A 259 5.58 1.39 -2.68
CA SER A 259 6.10 2.58 -3.34
C SER A 259 4.99 3.37 -4.06
N LEU A 260 4.04 2.69 -4.71
CA LEU A 260 2.87 3.34 -5.31
C LEU A 260 1.96 4.03 -4.27
N VAL A 261 1.79 3.45 -3.07
CA VAL A 261 1.04 4.14 -2.00
C VAL A 261 1.81 5.35 -1.50
N LEU A 262 3.11 5.24 -1.24
CA LEU A 262 3.94 6.37 -0.82
C LEU A 262 3.94 7.51 -1.87
N MET A 263 3.93 7.19 -3.17
CA MET A 263 3.76 8.18 -4.25
C MET A 263 2.39 8.89 -4.19
N VAL A 264 1.30 8.19 -3.87
CA VAL A 264 -0.03 8.82 -3.70
C VAL A 264 -0.07 9.70 -2.45
N LEU A 265 0.45 9.21 -1.31
CA LEU A 265 0.51 9.99 -0.07
C LEU A 265 1.35 11.26 -0.26
N HIS A 266 2.53 11.14 -0.88
CA HIS A 266 3.40 12.26 -1.25
C HIS A 266 2.67 13.28 -2.12
N TYR A 267 1.99 12.84 -3.19
CA TYR A 267 1.26 13.75 -4.08
C TYR A 267 0.22 14.57 -3.30
N LEU A 268 -0.55 13.92 -2.42
CA LEU A 268 -1.54 14.56 -1.55
C LEU A 268 -0.93 15.47 -0.48
N GLN A 269 0.31 15.20 -0.04
CA GLN A 269 1.09 16.05 0.87
C GLN A 269 1.69 17.28 0.18
N THR A 270 1.98 17.21 -1.12
CA THR A 270 2.63 18.31 -1.89
C THR A 270 1.66 19.09 -2.80
N LEU A 271 0.35 18.99 -2.57
CA LEU A 271 -0.63 19.89 -3.19
C LEU A 271 -0.47 21.33 -2.65
N PRO A 272 -0.89 22.37 -3.40
CA PRO A 272 -0.85 23.77 -2.92
C PRO A 272 -1.62 23.98 -1.61
N GLU A 273 -2.75 23.27 -1.47
CA GLU A 273 -3.40 23.00 -0.19
C GLU A 273 -3.27 21.50 0.09
N PRO A 274 -2.52 21.06 1.12
CA PRO A 274 -2.26 19.65 1.35
C PRO A 274 -3.51 18.91 1.81
N ILE A 275 -3.81 17.77 1.19
CA ILE A 275 -4.85 16.84 1.66
C ILE A 275 -4.34 16.01 2.85
N LEU A 276 -3.01 15.83 2.98
CA LEU A 276 -2.38 15.08 4.05
C LEU A 276 -1.20 15.83 4.70
N PRO A 277 -1.02 15.76 6.03
CA PRO A 277 0.17 16.25 6.72
C PRO A 277 1.30 15.20 6.72
N SER A 278 2.43 15.47 7.39
CA SER A 278 3.32 14.40 7.89
C SER A 278 2.87 13.97 9.29
N LEU A 279 2.32 12.76 9.40
CA LEU A 279 1.93 12.17 10.68
C LEU A 279 3.12 11.97 11.63
N GLN A 280 4.31 11.65 11.10
CA GLN A 280 5.52 11.45 11.90
C GLN A 280 6.11 12.76 12.44
N LYS A 281 5.79 13.91 11.82
CA LYS A 281 6.18 15.24 12.34
C LYS A 281 5.21 15.79 13.38
N ILE A 282 3.91 15.57 13.21
CA ILE A 282 2.89 16.08 14.13
C ILE A 282 2.75 15.16 15.36
N TYR A 283 2.88 13.84 15.18
CA TYR A 283 2.69 12.83 16.23
C TYR A 283 3.92 11.90 16.36
N PRO A 284 5.13 12.43 16.62
CA PRO A 284 6.35 11.61 16.72
C PRO A 284 6.21 10.51 17.77
N GLU A 285 5.58 10.80 18.92
CA GLU A 285 5.34 9.82 19.98
C GLU A 285 4.40 8.67 19.60
N SER A 286 3.56 8.85 18.57
CA SER A 286 2.69 7.79 18.02
C SER A 286 3.36 6.95 16.94
N PHE A 287 4.47 7.43 16.36
CA PHE A 287 5.18 6.73 15.27
C PHE A 287 6.68 6.55 15.55
N SER A 288 7.11 6.68 16.81
CA SER A 288 8.50 6.54 17.22
C SER A 288 9.00 5.10 17.00
N PRO A 289 10.23 4.90 16.48
CA PRO A 289 10.87 3.59 16.41
C PRO A 289 11.06 2.89 17.77
N ALA A 290 10.94 3.63 18.89
CA ALA A 290 11.05 3.09 20.24
C ALA A 290 9.77 2.39 20.75
N ILE A 291 8.60 2.64 20.15
CA ILE A 291 7.33 2.04 20.59
C ILE A 291 7.42 0.51 20.45
N GLN A 292 7.12 -0.23 21.53
CA GLN A 292 7.12 -1.70 21.51
C GLN A 292 6.14 -2.25 20.46
N LEU A 293 6.53 -3.28 19.72
CA LEU A 293 5.84 -3.71 18.49
C LEU A 293 4.36 -4.07 18.71
N HIS A 294 4.01 -4.61 19.88
CA HIS A 294 2.63 -4.97 20.22
C HIS A 294 1.75 -3.75 20.57
N LEU A 295 2.30 -2.56 20.80
CA LEU A 295 1.56 -1.31 21.06
C LEU A 295 1.37 -0.44 19.81
N VAL A 296 2.11 -0.71 18.72
CA VAL A 296 2.10 0.12 17.49
C VAL A 296 0.71 0.20 16.84
N HIS A 297 -0.18 -0.77 17.11
CA HIS A 297 -1.56 -0.75 16.63
C HIS A 297 -2.44 0.34 17.27
N GLN A 298 -1.98 1.00 18.35
CA GLN A 298 -2.72 2.04 19.07
C GLN A 298 -2.57 3.42 18.41
N ALA A 299 -1.49 3.65 17.64
CA ALA A 299 -1.22 4.92 16.97
C ALA A 299 -2.39 5.47 16.11
N PRO A 300 -3.17 4.65 15.35
CA PRO A 300 -4.33 5.14 14.61
C PRO A 300 -5.52 5.56 15.48
N CYS A 301 -5.54 5.21 16.78
CA CYS A 301 -6.60 5.58 17.71
C CYS A 301 -6.33 6.96 18.35
N ASN A 302 -5.06 7.35 18.43
CA ASN A 302 -4.59 8.57 19.10
C ASN A 302 -4.47 9.77 18.13
N VAL A 303 -4.60 9.54 16.82
CA VAL A 303 -4.51 10.57 15.78
C VAL A 303 -5.93 11.00 15.36
N PRO A 304 -6.31 12.27 15.53
CA PRO A 304 -7.61 12.77 15.07
C PRO A 304 -7.69 12.85 13.54
N PRO A 305 -8.91 12.89 12.95
CA PRO A 305 -9.09 13.16 11.53
C PRO A 305 -8.45 14.48 11.09
N TYR A 306 -7.96 14.54 9.85
CA TYR A 306 -7.37 15.77 9.30
C TYR A 306 -8.39 16.50 8.42
N LEU A 307 -8.62 17.78 8.72
CA LEU A 307 -9.42 18.66 7.87
C LEU A 307 -8.48 19.40 6.92
N SER A 308 -8.65 19.19 5.62
CA SER A 308 -7.97 19.92 4.56
C SER A 308 -8.95 20.88 3.89
N ASN A 309 -8.48 22.08 3.56
CA ASN A 309 -9.24 23.05 2.77
C ASN A 309 -9.42 22.61 1.31
N ASN A 310 -8.60 21.67 0.81
CA ASN A 310 -8.61 21.31 -0.59
C ASN A 310 -9.93 20.60 -0.99
N GLU A 311 -10.69 21.23 -1.88
CA GLU A 311 -11.98 20.72 -2.37
C GLU A 311 -11.88 19.82 -3.62
N SER A 312 -10.67 19.55 -4.15
CA SER A 312 -10.51 18.84 -5.43
C SER A 312 -11.11 17.43 -5.41
N ASN A 313 -11.93 17.11 -6.42
CA ASN A 313 -12.65 15.84 -6.45
C ASN A 313 -11.76 14.65 -6.88
N LEU A 314 -12.23 13.42 -6.68
CA LEU A 314 -11.45 12.20 -6.99
C LEU A 314 -11.00 12.10 -8.46
N GLY A 315 -11.76 12.66 -9.41
CA GLY A 315 -11.38 12.70 -10.82
C GLY A 315 -10.24 13.68 -11.10
N GLU A 316 -10.29 14.85 -10.47
CA GLU A 316 -9.22 15.86 -10.51
C GLU A 316 -7.95 15.38 -9.84
N LEU A 317 -8.04 14.75 -8.66
CA LEU A 317 -6.88 14.18 -7.96
C LEU A 317 -6.25 13.03 -8.74
N LEU A 318 -7.04 12.19 -9.42
CA LEU A 318 -6.50 11.14 -10.30
C LEU A 318 -5.80 11.75 -11.53
N LEU A 319 -6.40 12.76 -12.16
CA LEU A 319 -5.81 13.46 -13.31
C LEU A 319 -4.54 14.23 -12.91
N GLY A 320 -4.55 14.86 -11.74
CA GLY A 320 -3.45 15.61 -11.17
C GLY A 320 -2.29 14.72 -10.72
N PHE A 321 -2.56 13.58 -10.09
CA PHE A 321 -1.55 12.56 -9.78
C PHE A 321 -0.84 12.07 -11.05
N LEU A 322 -1.62 11.79 -12.11
CA LEU A 322 -1.06 11.37 -13.40
C LEU A 322 -0.25 12.49 -14.07
N LYS A 323 -0.69 13.75 -13.99
CA LYS A 323 0.05 14.93 -14.47
C LYS A 323 1.37 15.09 -13.72
N TYR A 324 1.33 15.11 -12.39
CA TYR A 324 2.47 15.36 -11.51
C TYR A 324 3.64 14.43 -11.84
N TYR A 325 3.36 13.12 -11.91
CA TYR A 325 4.38 12.12 -12.22
C TYR A 325 4.72 11.97 -13.72
N ALA A 326 3.90 12.51 -14.62
CA ALA A 326 4.20 12.61 -16.05
C ALA A 326 5.11 13.80 -16.40
N THR A 327 4.92 14.96 -15.75
CA THR A 327 5.51 16.24 -16.22
C THR A 327 6.17 17.13 -15.15
N GLU A 328 5.98 16.90 -13.85
CA GLU A 328 6.38 17.86 -12.79
C GLU A 328 7.43 17.33 -11.82
N PHE A 329 7.35 16.05 -11.43
CA PHE A 329 8.32 15.44 -10.52
C PHE A 329 9.64 15.11 -11.22
N ASP A 330 10.77 15.63 -10.72
CA ASP A 330 12.09 15.35 -11.32
C ASP A 330 12.69 14.03 -10.80
N TRP A 331 12.44 12.98 -11.58
CA TRP A 331 13.04 11.66 -11.41
C TRP A 331 14.58 11.60 -11.51
N ASN A 332 15.30 12.69 -11.76
CA ASN A 332 16.76 12.69 -11.77
C ASN A 332 17.37 13.31 -10.50
N SER A 333 16.83 14.44 -10.00
CA SER A 333 17.36 15.14 -8.82
C SER A 333 16.58 14.92 -7.52
N GLN A 334 15.30 14.50 -7.58
CA GLN A 334 14.42 14.45 -6.40
C GLN A 334 14.18 13.03 -5.85
N MET A 335 13.89 12.99 -4.55
CA MET A 335 13.45 11.84 -3.78
C MET A 335 12.12 12.17 -3.09
N ILE A 336 11.19 11.23 -3.11
CA ILE A 336 9.92 11.31 -2.37
C ILE A 336 10.17 10.98 -0.90
N SER A 337 9.71 11.84 0.00
CA SER A 337 9.70 11.58 1.45
C SER A 337 8.33 11.90 2.07
N VAL A 338 7.60 10.84 2.41
CA VAL A 338 6.32 10.92 3.15
C VAL A 338 6.54 11.30 4.62
N ARG A 339 7.73 10.99 5.16
CA ARG A 339 8.20 11.40 6.49
C ARG A 339 8.40 12.92 6.56
N GLU A 340 9.01 13.51 5.53
CA GLU A 340 9.18 14.96 5.43
C GLU A 340 7.94 15.71 4.93
N ALA A 341 6.99 15.01 4.30
CA ALA A 341 5.89 15.55 3.49
C ALA A 341 6.39 16.44 2.32
N LYS A 342 7.50 16.06 1.69
CA LYS A 342 8.19 16.87 0.67
C LYS A 342 8.89 16.02 -0.38
N ALA A 343 9.05 16.60 -1.57
CA ALA A 343 10.12 16.21 -2.50
C ALA A 343 11.42 16.85 -1.99
N ILE A 344 12.43 16.04 -1.73
CA ILE A 344 13.74 16.50 -1.24
C ILE A 344 14.85 16.15 -2.25
N PRO A 345 15.95 16.90 -2.30
CA PRO A 345 17.10 16.54 -3.13
C PRO A 345 17.61 15.14 -2.80
N ARG A 346 18.08 14.40 -3.81
CA ARG A 346 18.70 13.08 -3.62
C ARG A 346 19.98 13.21 -2.81
N PRO A 347 20.15 12.43 -1.71
CA PRO A 347 21.42 12.36 -1.02
C PRO A 347 22.50 11.72 -1.90
N ASP A 348 23.74 12.18 -1.83
CA ASP A 348 24.90 11.65 -2.58
C ASP A 348 25.29 10.18 -2.25
N GLY A 349 24.56 9.55 -1.32
CA GLY A 349 24.80 8.19 -0.85
C GLY A 349 24.64 7.12 -1.92
N ILE A 350 25.42 6.05 -1.77
CA ILE A 350 25.53 4.92 -2.72
C ILE A 350 24.17 4.23 -2.99
N GLU A 351 23.23 4.24 -2.02
CA GLU A 351 21.88 3.69 -2.23
C GLU A 351 21.07 4.45 -3.29
N TRP A 352 21.29 5.76 -3.46
CA TRP A 352 20.51 6.63 -4.33
C TRP A 352 21.19 6.95 -5.67
N ARG A 353 22.51 7.10 -5.66
CA ARG A 353 23.32 7.66 -6.76
C ARG A 353 23.20 6.94 -8.11
N ASN A 354 22.67 5.71 -8.13
CA ASN A 354 22.42 4.90 -9.33
C ASN A 354 20.97 4.36 -9.37
N LYS A 355 19.97 5.18 -9.01
CA LYS A 355 18.54 4.79 -9.01
C LYS A 355 17.71 5.73 -9.88
N TYR A 356 16.84 5.15 -10.70
CA TYR A 356 15.89 5.92 -11.51
C TYR A 356 14.77 6.52 -10.66
N ILE A 357 14.23 5.72 -9.72
CA ILE A 357 13.17 6.15 -8.81
C ILE A 357 13.67 6.08 -7.38
N CYS A 358 13.51 7.17 -6.63
CA CYS A 358 13.91 7.30 -5.22
C CYS A 358 12.68 7.62 -4.38
N VAL A 359 12.27 6.67 -3.53
CA VAL A 359 11.17 6.81 -2.57
C VAL A 359 11.70 6.35 -1.22
N GLU A 360 11.81 7.27 -0.28
CA GLU A 360 12.29 7.03 1.09
C GLU A 360 11.33 6.09 1.84
N GLU A 361 11.90 5.10 2.53
CA GLU A 361 11.21 4.28 3.52
C GLU A 361 11.08 5.09 4.83
N PRO A 362 9.88 5.37 5.36
CA PRO A 362 9.69 6.36 6.44
C PRO A 362 10.24 5.97 7.84
N PHE A 363 10.79 4.77 8.03
CA PHE A 363 11.38 4.32 9.31
C PHE A 363 12.86 3.90 9.19
N ASP A 364 13.28 3.29 8.09
CA ASP A 364 14.63 2.77 7.86
C ASP A 364 15.44 3.56 6.81
N GLY A 365 14.80 4.51 6.10
CA GLY A 365 15.46 5.40 5.15
C GLY A 365 15.96 4.72 3.87
N THR A 366 15.65 3.44 3.61
CA THR A 366 16.08 2.76 2.37
C THR A 366 15.24 3.16 1.16
N ASN A 367 15.67 2.83 -0.05
CA ASN A 367 14.86 3.05 -1.24
C ASN A 367 13.80 1.94 -1.39
N THR A 368 12.51 2.30 -1.33
CA THR A 368 11.41 1.33 -1.52
C THR A 368 11.24 0.94 -3.00
N ALA A 369 11.51 1.87 -3.93
CA ALA A 369 11.35 1.70 -5.37
C ALA A 369 12.54 1.01 -6.07
N ARG A 370 13.54 0.54 -5.29
CA ARG A 370 14.80 -0.11 -5.69
C ARG A 370 14.72 -1.24 -6.75
N ALA A 371 13.54 -1.80 -7.00
CA ALA A 371 13.31 -2.78 -8.06
C ALA A 371 13.33 -2.16 -9.47
N VAL A 372 13.09 -0.86 -9.61
CA VAL A 372 13.20 -0.14 -10.88
C VAL A 372 14.67 0.21 -11.14
N HIS A 373 15.43 -0.82 -11.56
CA HIS A 373 16.87 -0.73 -11.83
C HIS A 373 17.24 -0.90 -13.32
N GLU A 374 16.25 -1.10 -14.19
CA GLU A 374 16.43 -1.20 -15.65
C GLU A 374 15.88 0.06 -16.33
N LYS A 375 16.67 0.67 -17.23
CA LYS A 375 16.23 1.86 -17.98
C LYS A 375 14.92 1.63 -18.73
N GLN A 376 14.77 0.47 -19.37
CA GLN A 376 13.55 0.09 -20.10
C GLN A 376 12.31 0.10 -19.19
N LYS A 377 12.42 -0.33 -17.92
CA LYS A 377 11.31 -0.35 -16.97
C LYS A 377 10.95 1.05 -16.51
N PHE A 378 11.96 1.89 -16.26
CA PHE A 378 11.77 3.29 -15.91
C PHE A 378 11.13 4.10 -17.05
N ASP A 379 11.65 3.95 -18.27
CA ASP A 379 11.10 4.57 -19.46
C ASP A 379 9.64 4.11 -19.67
N MET A 380 9.36 2.81 -19.56
CA MET A 380 8.00 2.24 -19.62
C MET A 380 7.05 2.82 -18.56
N ILE A 381 7.51 3.03 -17.33
CA ILE A 381 6.72 3.66 -16.27
C ILE A 381 6.38 5.11 -16.64
N LYS A 382 7.38 5.92 -17.02
CA LYS A 382 7.18 7.33 -17.42
C LYS A 382 6.25 7.46 -18.61
N ASP A 383 6.48 6.67 -19.65
CA ASP A 383 5.62 6.58 -20.84
C ASP A 383 4.17 6.30 -20.44
N GLN A 384 3.94 5.39 -19.49
CA GLN A 384 2.61 4.99 -19.10
C GLN A 384 1.89 6.06 -18.27
N PHE A 385 2.61 6.81 -17.42
CA PHE A 385 2.09 8.01 -16.77
C PHE A 385 1.66 9.06 -17.81
N ILE A 386 2.54 9.41 -18.75
CA ILE A 386 2.28 10.38 -19.83
C ILE A 386 1.07 9.96 -20.68
N LYS A 387 1.06 8.72 -21.19
CA LYS A 387 -0.03 8.16 -22.02
C LYS A 387 -1.37 8.13 -21.27
N SER A 388 -1.35 7.83 -19.97
CA SER A 388 -2.57 7.80 -19.15
C SER A 388 -3.08 9.20 -18.83
N TRP A 389 -2.19 10.14 -18.50
CA TRP A 389 -2.53 11.55 -18.29
C TRP A 389 -3.20 12.14 -19.53
N HIS A 390 -2.62 11.99 -20.72
CA HIS A 390 -3.23 12.50 -21.96
C HIS A 390 -4.60 11.85 -22.25
N ARG A 391 -4.73 10.52 -22.10
CA ARG A 391 -6.01 9.82 -22.34
C ARG A 391 -7.11 10.28 -21.38
N LEU A 392 -6.80 10.40 -20.08
CA LEU A 392 -7.76 10.86 -19.08
C LEU A 392 -8.08 12.36 -19.24
N LYS A 393 -7.08 13.20 -19.53
CA LYS A 393 -7.27 14.64 -19.80
C LYS A 393 -8.26 14.86 -20.96
N ASN A 394 -8.10 14.10 -22.04
CA ASN A 394 -8.86 14.27 -23.27
C ASN A 394 -10.26 13.64 -23.22
N LYS A 395 -10.44 12.52 -22.50
CA LYS A 395 -11.74 11.81 -22.45
C LYS A 395 -12.54 11.99 -21.16
N ARG A 396 -11.89 12.33 -20.04
CA ARG A 396 -12.47 12.37 -18.66
C ARG A 396 -13.24 11.12 -18.21
N ASP A 397 -13.04 9.99 -18.90
CA ASP A 397 -13.63 8.68 -18.61
C ASP A 397 -12.57 7.72 -18.04
N LEU A 398 -12.89 7.01 -16.96
CA LEU A 398 -11.98 6.06 -16.32
C LEU A 398 -11.69 4.84 -17.20
N ASN A 399 -12.62 4.40 -18.06
CA ASN A 399 -12.37 3.31 -19.02
C ASN A 399 -11.31 3.68 -20.05
N SER A 400 -11.08 4.97 -20.29
CA SER A 400 -9.98 5.46 -21.14
C SER A 400 -8.59 5.06 -20.61
N ILE A 401 -8.43 4.76 -19.31
CA ILE A 401 -7.17 4.31 -18.70
C ILE A 401 -7.25 3.00 -17.90
N LEU A 402 -8.45 2.53 -17.53
CA LEU A 402 -8.69 1.31 -16.75
C LEU A 402 -10.06 0.70 -17.14
N PRO A 403 -10.10 -0.30 -18.04
CA PRO A 403 -11.36 -0.89 -18.53
C PRO A 403 -12.14 -1.58 -17.40
N LEU A 404 -13.24 -0.95 -16.94
CA LEU A 404 -13.92 -1.33 -15.69
C LEU A 404 -14.44 -2.77 -15.68
N ARG A 405 -14.90 -3.28 -16.83
CA ARG A 405 -15.33 -4.68 -17.00
C ARG A 405 -14.25 -5.68 -16.56
N THR A 406 -12.97 -5.41 -16.84
CA THR A 406 -11.84 -6.27 -16.44
C THR A 406 -11.41 -6.09 -14.97
N ALA A 407 -11.82 -4.99 -14.33
CA ALA A 407 -11.51 -4.71 -12.92
C ALA A 407 -12.50 -5.36 -11.95
N ILE A 408 -13.76 -5.54 -12.38
CA ILE A 408 -14.86 -6.16 -11.62
C ILE A 408 -14.77 -7.70 -11.66
N LEU A 409 -14.51 -8.28 -12.84
CA LEU A 409 -14.43 -9.75 -13.07
C LEU A 409 -13.18 -10.44 -12.49
N LYS A 410 -12.44 -9.77 -11.60
CA LYS A 410 -11.31 -10.34 -10.83
C LYS A 410 -11.58 -10.20 -9.33
N ARG A 411 -12.64 -10.87 -8.89
CA ARG A 411 -12.90 -11.23 -7.49
C ARG A 411 -12.75 -12.74 -7.38
#